data_AF-X6M0Q7-F1
#
_entry.id   AF-X6M0Q7-F1
#
_cell.length_a   1.000
_cell.length_b   1.000
_cell.length_c   1.000
_cell.angle_alpha   90.00
_cell.angle_beta   90.00
_cell.angle_gamma   90.00
#
_symmetry.space_group_name_H-M   'P 1'
#
loop_
_entity.id
_entity.type
_entity.pdbx_description
1 polymer ?
#
loop_
_entity_poly.entity_id
_entity_poly.type
_entity_poly.pdbx_seq_one_letter_code
_entity_poly.pdbx_strand_id
1 'polypeptide(L)'
;MSDDPFPATPKHSVLIHYGLGDAQVSWLGAEEIGRALNAYMFESNVAEYNETLFGFQFIPDSKVINVTQFPGSHLIQGWNFNEPQVPFVNRPPDCADDTHEFTRRQATAIQANHVFWTQGLIYNACNGSCNGEPTEISEKDYVNKFKFDAINHRPHLKPGILKPPQRV
;
A
#
# COMPACT_ATOMS: atom_id res chain seq x y z
N MET A 1 -8.56 17.72 1.28
CA MET A 1 -7.63 17.98 2.41
C MET A 1 -7.04 19.37 2.24
N SER A 2 -6.62 20.04 3.31
CA SER A 2 -6.12 21.42 3.22
C SER A 2 -4.61 21.44 3.03
N ASP A 3 -4.12 22.22 2.06
CA ASP A 3 -2.70 22.51 1.88
C ASP A 3 -2.19 23.58 2.87
N ASP A 4 -3.11 24.20 3.61
CA ASP A 4 -2.85 25.18 4.68
C ASP A 4 -3.43 24.65 6.00
N PRO A 5 -2.73 23.75 6.71
CA PRO A 5 -3.18 23.27 8.00
C PRO A 5 -2.96 24.34 9.08
N PHE A 6 -3.69 24.25 10.19
CA PHE A 6 -3.50 25.17 11.31
C PHE A 6 -2.03 25.22 11.78
N PRO A 7 -1.56 26.37 12.28
CA PRO A 7 -0.20 26.51 12.79
C PRO A 7 0.17 25.38 13.76
N ALA A 8 1.39 24.86 13.62
CA ALA A 8 1.93 23.74 14.38
C ALA A 8 1.27 22.36 14.15
N THR A 9 0.42 22.20 13.14
CA THR A 9 -0.03 20.85 12.71
C THR A 9 1.15 20.09 12.11
N PRO A 10 1.52 18.90 12.63
CA PRO A 10 2.59 18.10 12.05
C PRO A 10 2.26 17.66 10.63
N LYS A 11 3.28 17.62 9.75
CA LYS A 11 3.11 16.98 8.45
C LYS A 11 2.99 15.47 8.65
N HIS A 12 1.93 14.89 8.11
CA HIS A 12 1.72 13.45 8.09
C HIS A 12 2.07 12.89 6.72
N SER A 13 2.58 11.68 6.68
CA SER A 13 2.76 10.89 5.46
C SER A 13 1.77 9.74 5.49
N VAL A 14 1.21 9.38 4.33
CA VAL A 14 0.12 8.39 4.25
C VAL A 14 0.48 7.36 3.19
N LEU A 15 0.35 6.09 3.53
CA LEU A 15 0.42 4.96 2.62
C LEU A 15 -1.00 4.41 2.46
N ILE A 16 -1.54 4.46 1.24
CA ILE A 16 -2.89 4.00 0.90
C ILE A 16 -2.78 2.72 0.11
N HIS A 17 -3.53 1.70 0.52
CA HIS A 17 -3.69 0.47 -0.23
C HIS A 17 -5.15 0.34 -0.68
N TYR A 18 -5.38 -0.17 -1.88
CA TYR A 18 -6.70 -0.53 -2.38
C TYR A 18 -6.66 -1.85 -3.15
N GLY A 19 -7.80 -2.53 -3.23
CA GLY A 19 -7.99 -3.71 -4.09
C GLY A 19 -8.88 -3.35 -5.27
N LEU A 20 -8.58 -3.89 -6.45
CA LEU A 20 -9.52 -3.92 -7.57
C LEU A 20 -10.60 -4.97 -7.30
N GLY A 21 -11.81 -4.77 -7.82
CA GLY A 21 -12.91 -5.73 -7.62
C GLY A 21 -13.53 -5.72 -6.21
N ASP A 22 -13.22 -4.74 -5.35
CA ASP A 22 -13.81 -4.66 -4.01
C ASP A 22 -15.32 -4.43 -4.11
N ALA A 23 -16.11 -5.40 -3.62
CA ALA A 23 -17.56 -5.40 -3.75
C ALA A 23 -18.24 -4.50 -2.70
N GLN A 24 -17.52 -4.09 -1.66
CA GLN A 24 -18.03 -3.29 -0.55
C GLN A 24 -17.68 -1.81 -0.69
N VAL A 25 -16.47 -1.51 -1.16
CA VAL A 25 -15.94 -0.14 -1.23
C VAL A 25 -15.23 0.06 -2.57
N SER A 26 -15.74 0.99 -3.38
CA SER A 26 -15.12 1.27 -4.67
C SER A 26 -13.68 1.77 -4.52
N TRP A 27 -12.78 1.20 -5.33
CA TRP A 27 -11.38 1.65 -5.49
C TRP A 27 -11.27 3.13 -5.86
N LEU A 28 -12.28 3.70 -6.55
CA LEU A 28 -12.33 5.12 -6.86
C LEU A 28 -12.26 6.00 -5.61
N GLY A 29 -12.85 5.56 -4.49
CA GLY A 29 -12.77 6.29 -3.23
C GLY A 29 -11.33 6.38 -2.70
N ALA A 30 -10.54 5.32 -2.86
CA ALA A 30 -9.12 5.37 -2.51
C ALA A 30 -8.36 6.34 -3.43
N GLU A 31 -8.67 6.34 -4.73
CA GLU A 31 -8.04 7.27 -5.65
C GLU A 31 -8.43 8.73 -5.40
N GLU A 32 -9.69 9.02 -5.06
CA GLU A 32 -10.13 10.36 -4.65
C GLU A 32 -9.31 10.86 -3.45
N ILE A 33 -9.11 10.01 -2.44
CA ILE A 33 -8.26 10.33 -1.28
C ILE A 33 -6.80 10.53 -1.72
N GLY A 34 -6.28 9.65 -2.58
CA GLY A 34 -4.91 9.74 -3.10
C GLY A 34 -4.66 11.06 -3.83
N ARG A 35 -5.58 11.49 -4.70
CA ARG A 35 -5.51 12.77 -5.41
C ARG A 35 -5.58 13.95 -4.45
N ALA A 36 -6.49 13.90 -3.48
CA ALA A 36 -6.63 14.96 -2.47
C ALA A 36 -5.38 15.12 -1.59
N LEU A 37 -4.53 14.10 -1.52
CA LEU A 37 -3.25 14.11 -0.82
C LEU A 37 -2.04 14.41 -1.72
N ASN A 38 -2.24 14.59 -3.03
CA ASN A 38 -1.15 14.60 -4.01
C ASN A 38 -0.22 13.37 -3.88
N ALA A 39 -0.81 12.19 -3.68
CA ALA A 39 -0.07 10.95 -3.54
C ALA A 39 0.62 10.56 -4.86
N TYR A 40 1.78 9.93 -4.72
CA TYR A 40 2.46 9.29 -5.85
C TYR A 40 1.87 7.91 -6.11
N MET A 41 2.00 7.44 -7.35
CA MET A 41 1.82 6.03 -7.74
C MET A 41 3.13 5.48 -8.28
N PHE A 42 3.38 4.19 -8.10
CA PHE A 42 4.45 3.52 -8.82
C PHE A 42 4.06 3.34 -10.30
N GLU A 43 5.03 3.37 -11.22
CA GLU A 43 4.81 3.21 -12.67
C GLU A 43 4.07 1.91 -13.03
N SER A 44 4.26 0.86 -12.22
CA SER A 44 3.60 -0.44 -12.41
C SER A 44 2.26 -0.56 -11.68
N ASN A 45 1.71 0.53 -11.13
CA ASN A 45 0.43 0.50 -10.42
C ASN A 45 -0.69 -0.05 -11.30
N VAL A 46 -1.57 -0.83 -10.70
CA VAL A 46 -2.70 -1.46 -11.41
C VAL A 46 -3.83 -0.45 -11.61
N ALA A 47 -4.58 -0.62 -12.70
CA ALA A 47 -5.77 0.16 -13.01
C ALA A 47 -6.94 -0.79 -13.30
N GLU A 48 -8.15 -0.39 -12.95
CA GLU A 48 -9.35 -1.10 -13.37
C GLU A 48 -9.86 -0.56 -14.71
N TYR A 49 -10.45 -1.43 -15.53
CA TYR A 49 -10.92 -1.07 -16.88
C TYR A 49 -9.82 -0.39 -17.73
N ASN A 50 -10.19 0.69 -18.42
CA ASN A 50 -9.29 1.54 -19.19
C ASN A 50 -9.01 2.84 -18.43
N GLU A 51 -9.10 2.83 -17.10
CA GLU A 51 -8.81 4.01 -16.29
C GLU A 51 -7.36 4.44 -16.50
N THR A 52 -7.17 5.74 -16.73
CA THR A 52 -5.86 6.30 -17.05
C THR A 52 -5.08 6.71 -15.79
N LEU A 53 -5.68 6.53 -14.62
CA LEU A 53 -5.17 6.98 -13.32
C LEU A 53 -4.85 8.48 -13.37
N PHE A 54 -5.73 9.24 -14.02
CA PHE A 54 -5.52 10.66 -14.28
C PHE A 54 -5.25 11.44 -12.97
N GLY A 55 -4.33 12.39 -13.04
CA GLY A 55 -4.00 13.29 -11.93
C GLY A 55 -2.97 12.75 -10.94
N PHE A 56 -2.53 11.49 -11.07
CA PHE A 56 -1.43 10.96 -10.27
C PHE A 56 -0.07 11.27 -10.87
N GLN A 57 0.91 11.52 -10.00
CA GLN A 57 2.32 11.58 -10.39
C GLN A 57 2.94 10.19 -10.23
N PHE A 58 3.50 9.67 -11.32
CA PHE A 58 4.19 8.39 -11.31
C PHE A 58 5.65 8.51 -10.89
N ILE A 59 6.12 7.55 -10.12
CA ILE A 59 7.53 7.37 -9.74
C ILE A 59 8.01 5.97 -10.14
N PRO A 60 9.31 5.79 -10.46
CA PRO A 60 9.84 4.49 -10.81
C PRO A 60 9.65 3.46 -9.70
N ASP A 61 9.42 2.19 -10.04
CA ASP A 61 9.28 1.09 -9.06
C ASP A 61 10.49 0.95 -8.13
N SER A 62 11.68 1.32 -8.61
CA SER A 62 12.92 1.30 -7.83
C SER A 62 13.04 2.46 -6.83
N LYS A 63 12.13 3.42 -6.86
CA LYS A 63 12.15 4.58 -5.98
C LYS A 63 11.78 4.17 -4.55
N VAL A 64 12.63 4.59 -3.62
CA VAL A 64 12.33 4.55 -2.18
C VAL A 64 12.13 5.98 -1.69
N ILE A 65 11.03 6.24 -0.98
CA ILE A 65 10.75 7.52 -0.34
C ILE A 65 11.02 7.37 1.16
N ASN A 66 11.87 8.25 1.70
CA ASN A 66 12.10 8.33 3.14
C ASN A 66 11.24 9.47 3.73
N VAL A 67 10.17 9.11 4.44
CA VAL A 67 9.21 10.09 4.97
C VAL A 67 9.73 10.83 6.20
N THR A 68 10.80 10.36 6.82
CA THR A 68 11.49 11.10 7.89
C THR A 68 12.32 12.26 7.32
N GLN A 69 12.87 12.08 6.12
CA GLN A 69 13.58 13.14 5.39
C GLN A 69 12.63 14.06 4.62
N PHE A 70 11.54 13.50 4.09
CA PHE A 70 10.55 14.20 3.28
C PHE A 70 9.12 14.01 3.85
N PRO A 71 8.80 14.64 4.99
CA PRO A 71 7.47 14.50 5.59
C PRO A 71 6.39 15.16 4.71
N GLY A 72 5.19 14.57 4.67
CA GLY A 72 4.15 14.95 3.72
C GLY A 72 4.26 14.23 2.37
N SER A 73 5.05 13.16 2.29
CA SER A 73 5.09 12.30 1.11
C SER A 73 4.04 11.21 1.24
N HIS A 74 3.12 11.14 0.28
CA HIS A 74 2.02 10.19 0.26
C HIS A 74 2.18 9.22 -0.92
N LEU A 75 1.75 7.97 -0.76
CA LEU A 75 1.72 7.00 -1.84
C LEU A 75 0.43 6.19 -1.80
N ILE A 76 -0.10 5.87 -2.97
CA ILE A 76 -1.23 4.97 -3.15
C ILE A 76 -0.81 3.80 -4.05
N GLN A 77 -1.19 2.58 -3.66
CA GLN A 77 -0.88 1.35 -4.37
C GLN A 77 -2.12 0.44 -4.45
N GLY A 78 -2.43 -0.02 -5.65
CA GLY A 78 -3.52 -0.96 -5.92
C GLY A 78 -3.03 -2.40 -6.01
N TRP A 79 -3.92 -3.36 -5.72
CA TRP A 79 -3.72 -4.79 -5.95
C TRP A 79 -4.78 -5.32 -6.92
N ASN A 80 -4.33 -6.11 -7.90
CA ASN A 80 -5.20 -6.86 -8.79
C ASN A 80 -5.32 -8.32 -8.30
N PHE A 81 -6.54 -8.81 -8.16
CA PHE A 81 -6.85 -10.18 -7.75
C PHE A 81 -7.44 -11.04 -8.88
N ASN A 82 -7.49 -10.50 -10.10
CA ASN A 82 -8.16 -11.10 -11.26
C ASN A 82 -9.66 -11.39 -11.05
N GLU A 83 -10.30 -10.70 -10.11
CA GLU A 83 -11.75 -10.74 -9.96
C GLU A 83 -12.45 -9.94 -11.07
N PRO A 84 -13.73 -10.24 -11.35
CA PRO A 84 -14.55 -9.43 -12.23
C PRO A 84 -14.54 -7.96 -11.83
N GLN A 85 -14.56 -7.09 -12.84
CA GLN A 85 -14.57 -5.66 -12.62
C GLN A 85 -15.88 -5.22 -11.97
N VAL A 86 -15.81 -4.24 -11.06
CA VAL A 86 -17.01 -3.73 -10.38
C VAL A 86 -17.96 -3.09 -11.39
N PRO A 87 -19.29 -3.34 -11.34
CA PRO A 87 -20.22 -2.81 -12.32
C PRO A 87 -20.22 -1.26 -12.38
N PHE A 88 -20.14 -0.69 -13.59
CA PHE A 88 -20.30 0.76 -13.83
C PHE A 88 -21.78 1.19 -14.02
N VAL A 89 -22.71 0.28 -13.77
CA VAL A 89 -24.16 0.51 -13.79
C VAL A 89 -24.68 0.47 -12.36
N ASN A 90 -25.91 0.93 -12.12
CA ASN A 90 -26.55 0.85 -10.80
C ASN A 90 -26.99 -0.58 -10.46
N ARG A 91 -26.02 -1.49 -10.37
CA ARG A 91 -26.14 -2.88 -9.94
C ARG A 91 -25.07 -3.12 -8.88
N PRO A 92 -25.41 -3.71 -7.72
CA PRO A 92 -24.40 -4.06 -6.73
C PRO A 92 -23.39 -5.06 -7.33
N PRO A 93 -22.10 -4.98 -6.95
CA PRO A 93 -21.13 -6.03 -7.24
C PRO A 93 -21.57 -7.38 -6.62
N ASP A 94 -21.10 -8.49 -7.17
CA ASP A 94 -21.37 -9.82 -6.62
C ASP A 94 -20.52 -10.04 -5.36
N CYS A 95 -21.13 -10.55 -4.28
CA CYS A 95 -20.38 -10.83 -3.05
C CYS A 95 -19.46 -12.04 -3.18
N ALA A 96 -19.66 -12.89 -4.19
CA ALA A 96 -18.75 -13.98 -4.50
C ALA A 96 -17.37 -13.50 -4.98
N ASP A 97 -17.32 -12.29 -5.55
CA ASP A 97 -16.12 -11.68 -6.15
C ASP A 97 -15.47 -10.64 -5.21
N ASP A 98 -15.85 -10.62 -3.92
CA ASP A 98 -15.50 -9.55 -2.98
C ASP A 98 -14.02 -9.59 -2.53
N THR A 99 -13.23 -8.63 -3.04
CA THR A 99 -11.80 -8.50 -2.68
C THR A 99 -11.52 -7.62 -1.46
N HIS A 100 -12.53 -7.09 -0.77
CA HIS A 100 -12.38 -6.06 0.28
C HIS A 100 -11.27 -6.35 1.31
N GLU A 101 -11.12 -7.62 1.61
CA GLU A 101 -10.24 -8.15 2.64
C GLU A 101 -8.86 -8.59 2.13
N PHE A 102 -8.71 -8.77 0.82
CA PHE A 102 -7.58 -9.50 0.25
C PHE A 102 -6.29 -8.70 0.34
N THR A 103 -6.33 -7.40 0.04
CA THR A 103 -5.14 -6.53 0.03
C THR A 103 -4.39 -6.58 1.35
N ARG A 104 -5.09 -6.48 2.49
CA ARG A 104 -4.43 -6.49 3.81
C ARG A 104 -3.86 -7.85 4.21
N ARG A 105 -4.24 -8.92 3.50
CA ARG A 105 -3.74 -10.30 3.70
C ARG A 105 -2.57 -10.63 2.77
N GLN A 106 -2.24 -9.76 1.82
CA GLN A 106 -1.11 -9.95 0.94
C GLN A 106 0.21 -9.70 1.65
N ALA A 107 1.19 -10.58 1.42
CA ALA A 107 2.49 -10.46 2.04
C ALA A 107 3.20 -9.15 1.70
N THR A 108 3.04 -8.68 0.47
CA THR A 108 3.62 -7.42 0.00
C THR A 108 3.00 -6.21 0.69
N ALA A 109 1.68 -6.20 0.91
CA ALA A 109 0.99 -5.14 1.64
C ALA A 109 1.39 -5.08 3.12
N ILE A 110 1.49 -6.25 3.76
CA ILE A 110 1.93 -6.35 5.16
C ILE A 110 3.39 -5.90 5.28
N GLN A 111 4.26 -6.30 4.34
CA GLN A 111 5.65 -5.88 4.30
C GLN A 111 5.79 -4.37 4.09
N ALA A 112 5.04 -3.78 3.16
CA ALA A 112 5.01 -2.33 2.93
C ALA A 112 4.60 -1.58 4.20
N ASN A 113 3.55 -2.03 4.89
CA ASN A 113 3.13 -1.48 6.18
C ASN A 113 4.23 -1.59 7.23
N HIS A 114 4.84 -2.78 7.39
CA HIS A 114 5.90 -2.98 8.37
C HIS A 114 7.06 -2.02 8.17
N VAL A 115 7.54 -1.88 6.93
CA VAL A 115 8.66 -0.99 6.57
C VAL A 115 8.28 0.48 6.74
N PHE A 116 7.06 0.87 6.36
CA PHE A 116 6.56 2.22 6.57
C PHE A 116 6.54 2.59 8.06
N TRP A 117 5.96 1.75 8.91
CA TRP A 117 5.83 2.04 10.34
C TRP A 117 7.14 1.96 11.12
N THR A 118 8.03 1.02 10.77
CA THR A 118 9.27 0.79 11.53
C THR A 118 10.47 1.58 11.02
N GLN A 119 10.47 1.95 9.74
CA GLN A 119 11.62 2.60 9.09
C GLN A 119 11.27 3.96 8.48
N GLY A 120 9.98 4.29 8.35
CA GLY A 120 9.55 5.52 7.67
C GLY A 120 9.87 5.48 6.17
N LEU A 121 9.88 4.30 5.56
CA LEU A 121 10.17 4.13 4.14
C LEU A 121 8.93 3.67 3.37
N ILE A 122 8.72 4.25 2.19
CA ILE A 122 7.75 3.76 1.20
C ILE A 122 8.55 3.23 0.00
N TYR A 123 8.25 2.01 -0.44
CA TYR A 123 8.87 1.37 -1.60
C TYR A 123 7.88 0.38 -2.24
N ASN A 124 8.13 -0.02 -3.50
CA ASN A 124 7.29 -1.00 -4.18
C ASN A 124 7.61 -2.42 -3.67
N ALA A 125 6.83 -2.91 -2.70
CA ALA A 125 6.99 -4.27 -2.15
C ALA A 125 6.63 -5.39 -3.14
N CYS A 126 5.89 -5.08 -4.20
CA CYS A 126 5.50 -6.02 -5.24
C CYS A 126 6.58 -6.21 -6.31
N ASN A 127 7.60 -5.34 -6.34
CA ASN A 127 8.68 -5.36 -7.34
C ASN A 127 8.14 -5.38 -8.78
N GLY A 128 7.23 -4.45 -9.06
CA GLY A 128 6.39 -4.40 -10.26
C GLY A 128 4.92 -4.30 -9.86
N SER A 129 4.02 -4.71 -10.75
CA SER A 129 2.57 -4.66 -10.48
C SER A 129 2.18 -5.61 -9.36
N CYS A 130 1.39 -5.11 -8.42
CA CYS A 130 0.84 -5.92 -7.34
C CYS A 130 -0.29 -6.81 -7.87
N ASN A 131 0.03 -8.07 -8.09
CA ASN A 131 -0.95 -9.13 -8.33
C ASN A 131 -1.02 -10.00 -7.08
N GLY A 132 -2.22 -10.14 -6.51
CA GLY A 132 -2.47 -10.96 -5.33
C GLY A 132 -3.35 -12.15 -5.67
N GLU A 133 -3.33 -13.15 -4.79
CA GLU A 133 -4.28 -14.26 -4.85
C GLU A 133 -5.40 -14.02 -3.84
N PRO A 134 -6.65 -14.45 -4.13
CA PRO A 134 -7.72 -14.53 -3.14
C PRO A 134 -7.25 -15.36 -1.94
N THR A 135 -7.00 -14.69 -0.82
CA THR A 135 -6.45 -15.34 0.37
C THR A 135 -7.53 -15.53 1.41
N GLU A 136 -8.15 -16.71 1.38
CA GLU A 136 -8.94 -17.24 2.51
C GLU A 136 -8.09 -17.65 3.72
N ILE A 137 -6.79 -17.29 3.75
CA ILE A 137 -5.93 -17.74 4.85
C ILE A 137 -6.27 -16.94 6.11
N SER A 138 -6.58 -17.66 7.19
CA SER A 138 -6.78 -17.05 8.50
C SER A 138 -5.49 -16.35 8.94
N GLU A 139 -5.62 -15.25 9.69
CA GLU A 139 -4.47 -14.50 10.24
C GLU A 139 -3.46 -15.41 11.00
N LYS A 140 -3.95 -16.50 11.58
CA LYS A 140 -3.15 -17.53 12.27
C LYS A 140 -2.25 -18.33 11.32
N ASP A 141 -2.75 -18.67 10.13
CA ASP A 141 -1.99 -19.42 9.14
C ASP A 141 -0.92 -18.55 8.49
N TYR A 142 -1.16 -17.24 8.39
CA TYR A 142 -0.18 -16.29 7.89
C TYR A 142 1.05 -16.19 8.80
N VAL A 143 0.87 -15.99 10.11
CA VAL A 143 1.98 -15.93 11.09
C VAL A 143 2.80 -17.23 11.10
N ASN A 144 2.15 -18.37 10.89
CA ASN A 144 2.81 -19.68 10.86
C ASN A 144 3.52 -19.97 9.53
N LYS A 145 2.93 -19.57 8.39
CA LYS A 145 3.46 -19.81 7.04
C LYS A 145 4.59 -18.83 6.69
N PHE A 146 4.39 -17.56 7.03
CA PHE A 146 5.40 -16.52 6.93
C PHE A 146 5.89 -16.25 8.34
N LYS A 147 6.77 -17.13 8.84
CA LYS A 147 7.63 -16.77 9.97
C LYS A 147 8.28 -15.44 9.60
N PHE A 148 7.79 -14.36 10.19
CA PHE A 148 8.34 -13.03 10.01
C PHE A 148 9.74 -13.04 10.62
N ASP A 149 10.72 -13.51 9.84
CA ASP A 149 12.15 -13.34 10.12
C ASP A 149 12.47 -11.88 9.80
N ALA A 150 11.94 -10.96 10.62
CA ALA A 150 12.29 -9.54 10.62
C ALA A 150 13.80 -9.28 10.86
N ILE A 151 14.59 -10.34 11.01
CA ILE A 151 16.02 -10.33 11.27
C ILE A 151 16.84 -10.55 9.98
N ASN A 152 16.32 -11.23 8.95
CA ASN A 152 17.16 -11.80 7.89
C ASN A 152 16.99 -11.21 6.47
N HIS A 153 16.12 -10.22 6.26
CA HIS A 153 16.05 -9.49 4.98
C HIS A 153 16.57 -8.06 5.13
N ARG A 154 17.90 -7.94 5.24
CA ARG A 154 18.64 -6.74 4.85
C ARG A 154 19.25 -6.97 3.46
N PRO A 155 18.61 -6.57 2.35
CA PRO A 155 19.38 -6.37 1.14
C PRO A 155 20.21 -5.10 1.36
N HIS A 156 21.53 -5.28 1.53
CA HIS A 156 22.59 -4.26 1.45
C HIS A 156 23.11 -3.53 2.71
N LEU A 157 22.75 -3.90 3.94
CA LEU A 157 23.40 -3.34 5.13
C LEU A 157 24.28 -4.38 5.84
N LYS A 158 25.61 -4.19 5.76
CA LYS A 158 26.61 -5.02 6.46
C LYS A 158 26.23 -5.18 7.95
N PRO A 159 26.32 -6.38 8.54
CA PRO A 159 25.93 -6.61 9.92
C PRO A 159 27.04 -6.09 10.84
N GLY A 160 26.77 -4.96 11.50
CA GLY A 160 27.65 -4.43 12.53
C GLY A 160 27.06 -3.20 13.19
N ILE A 161 26.88 -3.29 14.51
CA ILE A 161 26.71 -2.17 15.44
C ILE A 161 25.31 -1.53 15.46
N LEU A 162 24.35 -2.19 16.14
CA LEU A 162 23.35 -1.48 16.95
C LEU A 162 23.08 -2.33 18.20
N LYS A 163 23.65 -1.91 19.34
CA LYS A 163 23.21 -2.42 20.66
C LYS A 163 21.85 -1.78 20.97
N PRO A 164 20.89 -2.54 21.54
CA PRO A 164 19.61 -1.96 21.94
C PRO A 164 19.83 -0.85 22.97
N PRO A 165 19.07 0.27 22.88
CA PRO A 165 19.14 1.32 23.89
C PRO A 165 18.70 0.76 25.24
N GLN A 166 19.53 0.98 26.26
CA GLN A 166 19.13 0.71 27.64
C GLN A 166 18.01 1.68 28.00
N ARG A 167 16.91 1.13 28.53
CA ARG A 167 15.82 1.93 29.09
C ARG A 167 16.39 2.78 30.23
N VAL A 168 16.20 4.10 30.13
CA VAL A 168 16.31 5.05 31.25
C VAL A 168 14.96 5.11 31.92
#